data_AF-A0A6J4MC08-F1
#
_entry.id   AF-A0A6J4MC08-F1
#
_cell.length_a   1.000
_cell.length_b   1.000
_cell.length_c   1.000
_cell.angle_alpha   90.00
_cell.angle_beta   90.00
_cell.angle_gamma   90.00
#
_symmetry.space_group_name_H-M   'P 1'
#
loop_
_entity.id
_entity.type
_entity.pdbx_description
1 polymer ?
#
loop_
_entity_poly.entity_id
_entity_poly.type
_entity_poly.pdbx_seq_one_letter_code
_entity_poly.pdbx_strand_id
1 'polypeptide(L)'
;TFTQGLGSGLRVRGPVTSPTFVISRVHPSLEAGPPLVHVDAYRLGEVAELDDLDLDTSLAEAVTVVEWGEGMAEGLGEDRLEVTITRDTRDTREDTGGAGSPDDAEVRRLRFVPVGARWQAAALASVLT
;
A
#
# COMPACT_ATOMS: atom_id res chain seq x y z
N THR A 1 -9.99 -3.05 -0.08
CA THR A 1 -8.94 -2.42 0.77
C THR A 1 -8.02 -1.57 -0.12
N PHE A 2 -7.03 -0.86 0.43
CA PHE A 2 -6.18 0.07 -0.35
C PHE A 2 -5.52 -0.59 -1.56
N THR A 3 -4.75 -1.65 -1.36
CA THR A 3 -4.02 -2.34 -2.44
C THR A 3 -4.95 -2.95 -3.49
N GLN A 4 -6.13 -3.42 -3.08
CA GLN A 4 -7.17 -3.86 -4.02
C GLN A 4 -7.71 -2.73 -4.90
N GLY A 5 -7.95 -1.56 -4.30
CA GLY A 5 -8.38 -0.37 -5.03
C GLY A 5 -7.30 0.09 -6.02
N LEU A 6 -6.03 0.08 -5.59
CA LEU A 6 -4.90 0.39 -6.46
C LEU A 6 -4.79 -0.60 -7.63
N GLY A 7 -4.86 -1.91 -7.36
CA GLY A 7 -4.84 -2.94 -8.40
C GLY A 7 -6.00 -2.79 -9.40
N SER A 8 -7.20 -2.43 -8.91
CA SER A 8 -8.34 -2.11 -9.77
C SER A 8 -8.06 -0.88 -10.65
N GLY A 9 -7.47 0.17 -10.09
CA GLY A 9 -7.09 1.38 -10.84
C GLY A 9 -6.02 1.11 -11.91
N LEU A 10 -5.07 0.23 -11.60
CA LEU A 10 -4.02 -0.22 -12.52
C LEU A 10 -4.49 -1.29 -13.53
N ARG A 11 -5.73 -1.77 -13.38
CA ARG A 11 -6.33 -2.81 -14.22
C ARG A 11 -5.48 -4.09 -14.28
N VAL A 12 -5.00 -4.56 -13.13
CA VAL A 12 -4.20 -5.78 -13.04
C VAL A 12 -5.04 -7.05 -13.08
N ARG A 13 -4.42 -8.15 -13.46
CA ARG A 13 -5.05 -9.46 -13.61
C ARG A 13 -5.41 -10.07 -12.26
N GLY A 14 -6.68 -10.48 -12.16
CA GLY A 14 -7.17 -11.29 -11.05
C GLY A 14 -7.31 -10.53 -9.73
N PRO A 15 -7.73 -11.22 -8.66
CA PRO A 15 -7.92 -10.59 -7.37
C PRO A 15 -6.58 -10.26 -6.71
N VAL A 16 -6.49 -9.07 -6.12
CA VAL A 16 -5.38 -8.70 -5.22
C VAL A 16 -5.69 -9.19 -3.81
N THR A 17 -4.97 -10.21 -3.37
CA THR A 17 -5.10 -10.82 -2.05
C THR A 17 -3.79 -10.74 -1.30
N SER A 18 -3.86 -10.67 0.04
CA SER A 18 -2.65 -10.48 0.85
C SER A 18 -1.59 -11.55 0.55
N PRO A 19 -0.34 -11.15 0.25
CA PRO A 19 0.76 -12.05 0.02
C PRO A 19 1.45 -12.49 1.31
N THR A 20 0.90 -12.25 2.51
CA THR A 20 1.56 -12.56 3.82
C THR A 20 2.32 -13.89 3.88
N PHE A 21 1.85 -14.97 3.24
CA PHE A 21 2.53 -16.28 3.22
C PHE A 21 3.54 -16.48 2.10
N VAL A 22 3.33 -15.82 0.96
CA VAL A 22 4.22 -15.92 -0.21
C VAL A 22 5.19 -14.74 -0.30
N ILE A 23 5.05 -13.77 0.60
CA ILE A 23 5.79 -12.52 0.77
C ILE A 23 5.60 -11.55 -0.39
N SER A 24 5.74 -11.99 -1.64
CA SER A 24 5.58 -11.18 -2.86
C SER A 24 4.67 -11.85 -3.89
N ARG A 25 3.88 -11.04 -4.60
CA ARG A 25 3.11 -11.43 -5.78
C ARG A 25 3.21 -10.37 -6.87
N VAL A 26 3.35 -10.83 -8.11
CA VAL A 26 3.22 -9.97 -9.29
C VAL A 26 1.84 -10.16 -9.89
N HIS A 27 1.14 -9.05 -10.10
CA HIS A 27 -0.14 -8.97 -10.79
C HIS A 27 0.08 -8.28 -12.14
N PRO A 28 0.13 -9.03 -13.26
CA PRO A 28 0.32 -8.45 -14.58
C PRO A 28 -0.79 -7.46 -14.94
N SER A 29 -0.47 -6.36 -15.63
CA SER A 29 -1.50 -5.51 -16.21
C SER A 29 -2.32 -6.27 -17.26
N LEU A 30 -3.61 -5.96 -17.36
CA LEU A 30 -4.47 -6.42 -18.46
C LEU A 30 -4.42 -5.46 -19.67
N GLU A 31 -3.74 -4.33 -19.53
CA GLU A 31 -3.53 -3.31 -20.56
C GLU A 31 -2.03 -3.06 -20.77
N ALA A 32 -1.67 -2.03 -21.56
CA ALA A 32 -0.28 -1.61 -21.76
C ALA A 32 0.29 -0.81 -20.56
N GLY A 33 -0.25 -1.01 -19.35
CA GLY A 33 0.18 -0.34 -18.12
C GLY A 33 1.18 -1.16 -17.30
N PRO A 34 1.76 -0.58 -16.24
CA PRO A 34 2.70 -1.29 -15.38
C PRO A 34 2.01 -2.43 -14.61
N PRO A 35 2.70 -3.57 -14.36
CA PRO A 35 2.22 -4.55 -13.41
C PRO A 35 2.25 -3.99 -11.97
N LEU A 36 1.52 -4.65 -11.07
CA LEU A 36 1.60 -4.41 -9.63
C LEU A 36 2.46 -5.50 -8.97
N VAL A 37 3.54 -5.11 -8.32
CA VAL A 37 4.29 -5.97 -7.40
C VAL A 37 3.76 -5.69 -5.99
N HIS A 38 3.13 -6.69 -5.38
CA HIS A 38 2.54 -6.59 -4.04
C HIS A 38 3.36 -7.43 -3.06
N VAL A 39 3.97 -6.76 -2.09
CA VAL A 39 4.81 -7.34 -1.05
C VAL A 39 4.15 -7.12 0.31
N ASP A 40 4.26 -8.11 1.19
CA ASP A 40 3.86 -8.02 2.60
C ASP A 40 5.05 -8.44 3.48
N ALA A 41 5.68 -7.45 4.10
CA ALA A 41 6.87 -7.61 4.93
C ALA A 41 6.56 -8.00 6.37
N TYR A 42 5.29 -8.25 6.74
CA TYR A 42 4.90 -8.58 8.12
C TYR A 42 5.66 -9.78 8.71
N ARG A 43 6.12 -10.70 7.86
CA ARG A 43 6.87 -11.91 8.27
C ARG A 43 8.38 -11.80 8.14
N LEU A 44 8.88 -10.72 7.57
CA LEU A 44 10.31 -10.49 7.49
C LEU A 44 10.80 -10.00 8.84
N GLY A 45 11.95 -10.50 9.27
CA GLY A 45 12.64 -10.10 10.50
C GLY A 45 13.66 -9.00 10.27
N GLU A 46 14.24 -8.92 9.06
CA GLU A 46 15.33 -7.99 8.76
C GLU A 46 15.33 -7.49 7.31
N VAL A 47 16.00 -6.35 7.09
CA VAL A 47 16.08 -5.66 5.79
C VAL A 47 16.67 -6.56 4.70
N ALA A 48 17.63 -7.42 5.05
CA ALA A 48 18.29 -8.32 4.11
C ALA A 48 17.32 -9.31 3.45
N GLU A 49 16.28 -9.78 4.17
CA GLU A 49 15.30 -10.69 3.58
C GLU A 49 14.38 -9.99 2.56
N LEU A 50 14.20 -8.66 2.68
CA LEU A 50 13.50 -7.86 1.68
C LEU A 50 14.40 -7.60 0.46
N ASP A 51 15.69 -7.38 0.69
CA ASP A 51 16.71 -7.18 -0.35
C ASP A 51 16.85 -8.43 -1.24
N ASP A 52 16.82 -9.63 -0.66
CA ASP A 52 16.83 -10.93 -1.36
C ASP A 52 15.67 -11.13 -2.36
N LEU A 53 14.65 -10.27 -2.32
CA LEU A 53 13.55 -10.28 -3.29
C LEU A 53 13.87 -9.50 -4.58
N ASP A 54 15.02 -8.82 -4.64
CA ASP A 54 15.52 -8.04 -5.79
C ASP A 54 14.47 -7.04 -6.35
N LEU A 55 13.70 -6.40 -5.47
CA LEU A 55 12.55 -5.56 -5.86
C LEU A 55 12.97 -4.32 -6.65
N ASP A 56 14.15 -3.76 -6.36
CA ASP A 56 14.75 -2.59 -6.98
C ASP A 56 14.86 -2.75 -8.51
N THR A 57 15.13 -3.97 -8.97
CA THR A 57 15.23 -4.31 -10.40
C THR A 57 13.95 -4.07 -11.19
N SER A 58 12.80 -4.06 -10.51
CA SER A 58 11.47 -3.90 -11.12
C SER A 58 10.85 -2.51 -10.94
N LEU A 59 11.45 -1.63 -10.14
CA LEU A 59 10.84 -0.34 -9.75
C LEU A 59 10.62 0.63 -10.91
N ALA A 60 11.41 0.52 -11.98
CA ALA A 60 11.26 1.36 -13.16
C ALA A 60 10.06 0.98 -14.04
N GLU A 61 9.63 -0.28 -13.97
CA GLU A 61 8.62 -0.86 -14.87
C GLU A 61 7.31 -1.21 -14.17
N ALA A 62 7.33 -1.34 -12.85
CA ALA A 62 6.20 -1.76 -12.04
C ALA A 62 5.77 -0.72 -11.00
N VAL A 63 4.52 -0.82 -10.56
CA VAL A 63 4.08 -0.21 -9.31
C VAL A 63 4.34 -1.21 -8.19
N THR A 64 5.20 -0.87 -7.24
CA THR A 64 5.51 -1.74 -6.09
C THR A 64 4.83 -1.22 -4.84
N VAL A 65 4.06 -2.08 -4.16
CA VAL A 65 3.47 -1.82 -2.85
C VAL A 65 4.09 -2.76 -1.84
N VAL A 66 4.70 -2.20 -0.79
CA VAL A 66 5.23 -2.96 0.34
C VAL A 66 4.38 -2.67 1.58
N GLU A 67 3.53 -3.63 1.95
CA GLU A 67 2.81 -3.59 3.23
C GLU A 67 3.78 -3.90 4.38
N TRP A 68 3.61 -3.22 5.51
CA TRP A 68 4.50 -3.34 6.68
C TRP A 68 5.98 -3.08 6.40
N GLY A 69 6.31 -2.32 5.35
CA GLY A 69 7.69 -2.03 4.95
C GLY A 69 8.40 -0.94 5.77
N GLU A 70 7.78 -0.39 6.82
CA GLU A 70 8.43 0.63 7.66
C GLU A 70 9.67 0.04 8.35
N GLY A 71 10.81 0.70 8.20
CA GLY A 71 12.11 0.25 8.66
C GLY A 71 12.82 -0.78 7.76
N MET A 72 12.20 -1.20 6.66
CA MET A 72 12.78 -2.15 5.70
C MET A 72 12.83 -1.63 4.26
N ALA A 73 11.77 -0.99 3.78
CA ALA A 73 11.59 -0.63 2.39
C ALA A 73 12.25 0.72 2.01
N GLU A 74 12.80 1.46 2.97
CA GLU A 74 13.38 2.78 2.74
C GLU A 74 14.59 2.75 1.80
N GLY A 75 15.31 1.62 1.78
CA GLY A 75 16.47 1.40 0.92
C GLY A 75 16.13 0.98 -0.52
N LEU A 76 14.89 0.60 -0.81
CA LEU A 76 14.51 0.10 -2.14
C LEU A 76 14.63 1.15 -3.24
N GLY A 77 14.42 2.42 -2.92
CA GLY A 77 14.52 3.49 -3.91
C GLY A 77 14.48 4.88 -3.30
N GLU A 78 15.09 5.83 -4.02
CA GLU A 78 15.18 7.24 -3.60
C GLU A 78 13.81 7.95 -3.62
N ASP A 79 12.89 7.47 -4.46
CA ASP A 79 11.55 8.06 -4.67
C ASP A 79 10.41 7.12 -4.26
N ARG A 80 9.74 7.40 -3.15
CA ARG A 80 8.59 6.61 -2.66
C ARG A 80 7.48 7.49 -2.10
N LEU A 81 6.30 6.89 -1.97
CA LEU A 81 5.17 7.48 -1.26
C LEU A 81 4.85 6.61 -0.06
N GLU A 82 5.05 7.14 1.14
CA GLU A 82 4.68 6.44 2.37
C GLU A 82 3.21 6.67 2.67
N VAL A 83 2.46 5.59 2.86
CA VAL A 83 1.00 5.64 3.07
C VAL A 83 0.68 5.05 4.44
N THR A 84 0.22 5.90 5.36
CA THR A 84 -0.28 5.45 6.67
C THR A 84 -1.80 5.41 6.65
N ILE A 85 -2.39 4.25 6.96
CA ILE A 85 -3.84 4.09 7.07
C ILE A 85 -4.20 3.90 8.55
N THR A 86 -4.91 4.88 9.12
CA THR A 86 -5.35 4.85 10.52
C THR A 86 -6.86 4.68 10.59
N ARG A 87 -7.33 3.91 11.58
CA ARG A 87 -8.75 3.76 11.88
C ARG A 87 -9.12 4.79 12.94
N ASP A 88 -10.21 5.54 12.75
CA ASP A 88 -10.70 6.40 13.83
C ASP A 88 -11.40 5.50 14.87
N THR A 89 -10.80 5.34 16.04
CA THR A 89 -11.36 4.53 17.13
C THR A 89 -12.32 5.31 18.02
N ARG A 90 -12.63 6.56 17.67
CA ARG A 90 -13.65 7.38 18.34
C ARG A 90 -15.07 6.91 18.01
N ASP A 91 -15.39 5.65 18.32
CA ASP A 91 -16.76 5.22 18.64
C ASP A 91 -16.82 3.80 19.26
N THR A 92 -15.85 3.43 20.11
CA THR A 92 -15.86 2.11 20.77
C THR A 92 -15.79 2.18 22.29
N ARG A 93 -15.93 3.37 22.88
CA ARG A 93 -15.97 3.57 24.34
C ARG A 93 -17.04 4.58 24.73
N GLU A 94 -18.29 4.26 24.43
CA GLU A 94 -19.48 4.70 25.16
C GLU A 94 -20.72 4.05 24.50
N ASP A 95 -20.79 2.72 24.48
CA ASP A 95 -22.10 2.10 24.29
C ASP A 95 -22.35 0.97 25.27
N THR A 96 -23.01 1.38 26.34
CA THR A 96 -23.73 0.50 27.25
C THR A 96 -25.09 0.23 26.61
N GLY A 97 -25.16 -0.64 25.59
CA GLY A 97 -26.42 -1.29 25.18
C GLY A 97 -27.23 -0.74 24.00
N GLY A 98 -26.66 0.06 23.10
CA GLY A 98 -27.26 0.45 21.81
C GLY A 98 -26.78 -0.43 20.65
N ALA A 99 -27.67 -0.79 19.74
CA ALA A 99 -27.28 -1.35 18.46
C ALA A 99 -26.74 -0.21 17.60
N GLY A 100 -25.42 -0.20 17.35
CA GLY A 100 -24.76 0.76 16.46
C GLY A 100 -25.48 0.86 15.11
N SER A 101 -25.60 2.08 14.58
CA SER A 101 -26.36 2.34 13.38
C SER A 101 -25.63 1.76 12.17
N PRO A 102 -26.32 1.21 11.15
CA PRO A 102 -25.69 0.68 9.94
C PRO A 102 -24.92 1.73 9.12
N ASP A 103 -25.04 3.01 9.48
CA ASP A 103 -24.37 4.15 8.85
C ASP A 103 -23.05 4.55 9.55
N ASP A 104 -22.67 3.85 10.64
CA ASP A 104 -21.39 4.03 11.34
C ASP A 104 -20.26 3.28 10.59
N ALA A 105 -20.09 3.61 9.31
CA ALA A 105 -18.98 3.09 8.52
C ALA A 105 -17.65 3.53 9.14
N GLU A 106 -16.83 2.56 9.57
CA GLU A 106 -15.50 2.78 10.12
C GLU A 106 -14.65 3.68 9.18
N VAL A 107 -14.55 4.96 9.55
CA VAL A 107 -13.77 5.95 8.80
C VAL A 107 -12.28 5.62 8.93
N ARG A 108 -11.62 5.47 7.79
CA ARG A 108 -10.16 5.31 7.70
C ARG A 108 -9.55 6.62 7.22
N ARG A 109 -8.59 7.14 7.97
CA ARG A 109 -7.78 8.30 7.58
C ARG A 109 -6.48 7.84 6.95
N LEU A 110 -6.24 8.30 5.72
CA LEU A 110 -5.01 8.07 4.98
C LEU A 110 -4.12 9.30 5.12
N ARG A 111 -2.86 9.09 5.46
CA ARG A 111 -1.79 10.10 5.42
C ARG A 111 -0.78 9.67 4.38
N PHE A 112 -0.42 10.60 3.50
CA PHE A 112 0.59 10.41 2.48
C PHE A 112 1.82 11.25 2.83
N VAL A 113 3.01 10.64 2.80
CA VAL A 113 4.29 11.35 2.93
C VAL A 113 5.11 11.10 1.67
N PRO A 114 5.30 12.12 0.82
CA PRO A 114 6.16 12.02 -0.33
C PRO A 114 7.62 11.99 0.09
N VAL A 115 8.42 11.12 -0.51
CA VAL A 115 9.88 11.03 -0.34
C VAL A 115 10.53 11.04 -1.72
N GLY A 116 11.57 11.84 -1.89
CA GLY A 116 12.29 11.99 -3.15
C GLY A 116 11.75 13.09 -4.08
N ALA A 117 12.48 13.35 -5.15
CA ALA A 117 12.19 14.43 -6.08
C ALA A 117 10.93 14.20 -6.91
N ARG A 118 10.59 12.93 -7.22
CA ARG A 118 9.41 12.56 -8.01
C ARG A 118 8.10 13.00 -7.37
N TRP A 119 8.04 13.03 -6.04
CA TRP A 119 6.79 13.20 -5.29
C TRP A 119 6.59 14.60 -4.69
N GLN A 120 7.38 15.59 -5.09
CA GLN A 120 7.23 16.96 -4.58
C GLN A 120 5.80 17.50 -4.80
N ALA A 121 5.32 18.31 -3.85
CA ALA A 121 3.90 18.57 -3.56
C ALA A 121 2.98 18.92 -4.76
N ALA A 122 3.51 19.54 -5.82
CA ALA A 122 2.74 19.87 -7.02
C ALA A 122 2.21 18.62 -7.76
N ALA A 123 2.97 17.51 -7.74
CA ALA A 123 2.61 16.27 -8.41
C ALA A 123 1.58 15.43 -7.62
N LEU A 124 1.61 15.48 -6.29
CA LEU A 124 0.67 14.71 -5.47
C LEU A 124 -0.71 15.38 -5.41
N ALA A 125 -0.74 16.71 -5.31
CA ALA A 125 -1.98 17.47 -5.26
C ALA A 125 -2.84 17.27 -6.52
N SER A 126 -2.23 17.16 -7.70
CA SER A 126 -2.95 16.97 -8.96
C SER A 126 -3.61 15.60 -9.15
N VAL A 127 -3.30 14.62 -8.30
CA VAL A 127 -3.83 13.24 -8.39
C VAL A 127 -4.86 12.96 -7.29
N LEU A 128 -4.94 13.82 -6.26
CA LEU A 128 -5.83 13.67 -5.11
C LEU A 128 -7.08 14.57 -5.16
N THR A 129 -7.23 15.40 -6.19
CA THR A 129 -8.39 16.25 -6.50
C THR A 129 -9.06 15.80 -7.78
#